data_AF-A0A2V5MIS6-F1
#
_entry.id   AF-A0A2V5MIS6-F1
#
_cell.length_a   1.000
_cell.length_b   1.000
_cell.length_c   1.000
_cell.angle_alpha   90.00
_cell.angle_beta   90.00
_cell.angle_gamma   90.00
#
_symmetry.space_group_name_H-M   'P 1'
#
loop_
_entity.id
_entity.type
_entity.pdbx_description
1 polymer ?
#
loop_
_entity_poly.entity_id
_entity_poly.type
_entity_poly.pdbx_seq_one_letter_code
_entity_poly.pdbx_strand_id
1 'polypeptide(L)' 'ALARAAWGGLIRAAKELAEQGTFDGFANAAPHADLQQFFRQEPRL' A
#
# COMPACT_ATOMS: atom_id res chain seq x y z
N ALA A 1 4.54 11.34 11.36
CA ALA A 1 4.28 11.71 9.94
C ALA A 1 3.81 10.52 9.10
N LEU A 2 4.35 9.32 9.33
CA LEU A 2 4.03 8.09 8.58
C LEU A 2 2.53 7.81 8.38
N ALA A 3 1.72 7.86 9.45
CA ALA A 3 0.28 7.60 9.37
C ALA A 3 -0.44 8.53 8.36
N ARG A 4 -0.06 9.81 8.31
CA ARG A 4 -0.62 10.77 7.34
C ARG A 4 -0.19 10.46 5.91
N ALA A 5 1.04 10.01 5.71
CA ALA A 5 1.53 9.59 4.39
C ALA A 5 0.78 8.35 3.88
N ALA A 6 0.57 7.35 4.74
CA ALA A 6 -0.22 6.17 4.41
C ALA A 6 -1.66 6.54 4.02
N TRP A 7 -2.31 7.40 4.80
CA TRP A 7 -3.67 7.87 4.52
C TRP A 7 -3.76 8.65 3.20
N GLY A 8 -2.76 9.47 2.89
CA GLY A 8 -2.68 10.17 1.59
C GLY A 8 -2.55 9.22 0.40
N GLY A 9 -1.78 8.13 0.54
CA GLY A 9 -1.72 7.06 -0.46
C GLY A 9 -3.06 6.35 -0.65
N LEU A 10 -3.68 5.95 0.45
CA LEU A 10 -4.99 5.29 0.46
C LEU A 10 -6.07 6.12 -0.24
N ILE A 11 -6.25 7.40 0.13
CA ILE A 11 -7.29 8.27 -0.46
C ILE A 11 -7.12 8.38 -1.98
N ARG A 12 -5.88 8.51 -2.48
CA ARG A 12 -5.64 8.66 -3.92
C ARG A 12 -6.07 7.40 -4.68
N ALA A 13 -5.65 6.22 -4.23
CA ALA A 13 -6.03 4.96 -4.85
C ALA A 13 -7.55 4.73 -4.78
N ALA A 14 -8.19 5.07 -3.65
CA ALA A 14 -9.64 4.96 -3.48
C ALA A 14 -10.42 5.87 -4.44
N LYS A 15 -9.95 7.11 -4.67
CA LYS A 15 -10.56 8.03 -5.63
C LYS A 15 -10.45 7.53 -7.06
N GLU A 16 -9.28 7.07 -7.46
CA GLU A 16 -9.06 6.53 -8.81
C GLU A 16 -9.98 5.33 -9.07
N LEU A 17 -10.09 4.40 -8.12
CA LEU A 17 -11.02 3.28 -8.20
C LEU A 17 -12.48 3.74 -8.32
N ALA A 18 -12.89 4.73 -7.52
CA ALA A 18 -14.27 5.23 -7.52
C ALA A 18 -14.64 6.01 -8.80
N GLU A 19 -13.69 6.78 -9.34
CA GLU A 19 -13.92 7.69 -10.47
C GLU A 19 -13.66 7.02 -11.84
N GLN A 20 -12.66 6.13 -11.91
CA GLN A 20 -12.17 5.55 -13.16
C GLN A 20 -12.43 4.03 -13.23
N GLY A 21 -12.70 3.36 -12.12
CA GLY A 21 -12.92 1.90 -12.08
C GLY A 21 -11.65 1.09 -12.32
N THR A 22 -10.48 1.71 -12.20
CA THR A 22 -9.16 1.09 -12.42
C THR A 22 -8.43 0.84 -11.11
N PHE A 23 -7.36 0.04 -11.19
CA PHE A 23 -6.49 -0.28 -10.06
C PHE A 23 -5.07 0.28 -10.24
N ASP A 24 -4.84 1.17 -11.21
CA ASP A 24 -3.50 1.67 -11.53
C ASP A 24 -2.91 2.52 -10.38
N GLY A 25 -3.76 3.11 -9.54
CA GLY A 25 -3.38 3.77 -8.29
C GLY A 25 -2.62 2.89 -7.29
N PHE A 26 -2.62 1.56 -7.47
CA PHE A 26 -1.83 0.60 -6.69
C PHE A 26 -0.47 0.24 -7.33
N ALA A 27 -0.12 0.78 -8.50
CA ALA A 27 1.10 0.41 -9.23
C ALA A 27 2.40 0.62 -8.42
N ASN A 28 2.38 1.55 -7.46
CA ASN A 28 3.52 1.86 -6.59
C ASN A 28 3.43 1.18 -5.21
N ALA A 29 2.47 0.27 -5.00
CA ALA A 29 2.37 -0.49 -3.76
C ALA A 29 3.56 -1.43 -3.61
N ALA A 30 3.95 -1.70 -2.36
CA ALA A 30 4.98 -2.70 -2.08
C ALA A 30 4.56 -4.07 -2.65
N PRO A 31 5.43 -4.76 -3.41
CA PRO A 31 5.13 -6.09 -3.91
C PRO A 31 4.79 -7.06 -2.78
N HIS A 32 3.83 -7.96 -3.05
CA HIS A 32 3.42 -8.98 -2.08
C HIS A 32 4.62 -9.81 -1.57
N ALA A 33 5.54 -10.20 -2.45
CA ALA A 33 6.72 -10.98 -2.07
C ALA A 33 7.59 -10.26 -1.02
N ASP A 34 7.79 -8.95 -1.20
CA ASP A 34 8.58 -8.11 -0.29
C ASP A 34 7.89 -7.99 1.07
N LEU A 35 6.57 -7.78 1.08
CA LEU A 35 5.76 -7.75 2.31
C LEU A 35 5.82 -9.09 3.05
N GLN A 36 5.66 -10.22 2.35
CA GLN A 36 5.76 -11.55 2.96
C GLN A 36 7.17 -11.86 3.47
N GLN A 37 8.21 -11.37 2.80
CA GLN A 37 9.58 -11.49 3.32
C GLN A 37 9.75 -10.66 4.60
N PHE A 38 9.27 -9.41 4.59
CA PHE A 38 9.31 -8.53 5.75
C PHE A 38 8.58 -9.12 6.96
N PHE A 39 7.35 -9.63 6.77
CA PHE A 39 6.54 -10.22 7.86
C PHE A 39 7.04 -11.57 8.36
N ARG A 40 7.72 -12.37 7.51
CA ARG A 40 8.31 -13.66 7.93
C ARG A 40 9.54 -13.50 8.81
N GLN A 41 10.15 -12.32 8.87
CA GLN A 41 11.20 -12.09 9.83
C GLN A 41 10.55 -12.05 11.22
N GLU A 42 10.63 -13.16 11.96
CA GLU A 42 10.27 -13.19 13.37
C GLU A 42 10.99 -12.02 14.07
N PRO A 43 10.29 -11.20 14.88
CA PRO A 43 10.96 -10.26 15.75
C PRO A 43 11.89 -11.08 16.63
N ARG A 44 13.19 -10.89 16.48
CA ARG A 44 14.17 -11.48 17.39
C ARG A 44 14.00 -10.77 18.73
N LEU A 45 13.13 -11.31 19.58
CA LEU A 45 12.99 -10.93 20.99
C LEU A 45 14.12 -11.55 21.79
#